data_AF-J3D5T3-F1
#
_entry.id   AF-J3D5T3-F1
#
_cell.length_a   1.000
_cell.length_b   1.000
_cell.length_c   1.000
_cell.angle_alpha   90.00
_cell.angle_beta   90.00
_cell.angle_gamma   90.00
#
_symmetry.space_group_name_H-M   'P 1'
#
loop_
_entity.id
_entity.type
_entity.pdbx_description
1 polymer ?
#
loop_
_entity_poly.entity_id
_entity_poly.type
_entity_poly.pdbx_seq_one_letter_code
_entity_poly.pdbx_strand_id
1 'polypeptide(L)' 'MRDESRPTSDLYALIGIAVAEFIREERVFKAHDISLSLHVMKLGTNDEEFRHLCDAAMRLLADLMH' A
#
# COMPACT_ATOMS: atom_id res chain seq x y z
N MET A 1 20.15 -13.35 10.12
CA MET A 1 20.06 -12.23 9.17
C MET A 1 18.76 -12.39 8.42
N ARG A 2 17.73 -11.59 8.73
CA ARG A 2 16.46 -11.62 7.99
C ARG A 2 16.72 -11.00 6.62
N ASP A 3 16.22 -11.66 5.60
CA ASP A 3 16.32 -11.27 4.20
C ASP A 3 15.48 -10.00 3.99
N GLU A 4 16.10 -8.82 4.12
CA GLU A 4 15.48 -7.48 4.00
C GLU A 4 14.98 -7.17 2.58
N SER A 5 15.17 -8.09 1.64
CA SER A 5 14.85 -7.92 0.21
C SER A 5 13.51 -8.51 -0.22
N ARG A 6 12.79 -9.21 0.68
CA ARG A 6 11.45 -9.69 0.38
C ARG A 6 10.43 -8.64 0.82
N PRO A 7 9.46 -8.24 -0.02
CA PRO A 7 8.34 -7.44 0.45
C PRO A 7 7.73 -8.13 1.66
N THR A 8 7.83 -7.46 2.81
CA THR A 8 7.38 -7.98 4.09
C THR A 8 5.88 -8.23 4.00
N SER A 9 5.38 -9.25 4.70
CA SER A 9 3.94 -9.55 4.79
C SER A 9 3.08 -8.31 5.03
N ASP A 10 3.66 -7.33 5.73
CA ASP A 10 3.06 -6.04 6.06
C ASP A 10 2.78 -5.16 4.82
N LEU A 11 3.63 -5.19 3.79
CA LEU A 11 3.40 -4.42 2.56
C LEU A 11 2.21 -4.96 1.77
N TYR A 12 2.12 -6.28 1.64
CA TYR A 12 0.95 -6.90 1.00
C TYR A 12 -0.31 -6.75 1.84
N ALA A 13 -0.21 -6.82 3.16
CA ALA A 13 -1.33 -6.55 4.05
C ALA A 13 -1.84 -5.10 3.88
N LEU A 14 -0.92 -4.14 3.80
CA LEU A 14 -1.26 -2.72 3.63
C LEU A 14 -1.92 -2.46 2.26
N ILE A 15 -1.40 -3.05 1.18
CA ILE A 15 -2.04 -3.00 -0.14
C ILE A 15 -3.43 -3.66 -0.07
N GLY A 16 -3.55 -4.80 0.62
CA GLY A 16 -4.83 -5.48 0.83
C GLY A 16 -5.86 -4.62 1.56
N ILE A 17 -5.45 -3.87 2.59
CA ILE A 17 -6.31 -2.91 3.30
C ILE A 17 -6.80 -1.84 2.32
N ALA A 18 -5.89 -1.24 1.53
CA ALA A 18 -6.26 -0.23 0.54
C ALA A 18 -7.24 -0.78 -0.52
N VAL A 19 -7.06 -2.03 -0.97
CA VAL A 19 -7.96 -2.70 -1.92
C VAL A 19 -9.32 -3.03 -1.30
N ALA A 20 -9.36 -3.42 -0.02
CA ALA A 20 -10.58 -3.84 0.66
C ALA A 20 -11.64 -2.73 0.71
N GLU A 21 -11.24 -1.46 0.74
CA GLU A 21 -12.15 -0.32 0.69
C GLU A 21 -12.98 -0.32 -0.60
N PHE A 22 -12.34 -0.55 -1.74
CA PHE A 22 -13.03 -0.60 -3.04
C PHE A 22 -13.93 -1.82 -3.18
N ILE A 23 -13.49 -2.99 -2.70
CA ILE A 23 -14.29 -4.22 -2.70
C ILE A 23 -15.57 -4.03 -1.87
N ARG A 24 -15.43 -3.47 -0.66
CA ARG A 24 -16.56 -3.22 0.24
C ARG A 24 -17.59 -2.25 -0.35
N GLU A 25 -17.13 -1.29 -1.14
CA GLU A 25 -17.98 -0.32 -1.81
C GLU A 25 -18.49 -0.79 -3.18
N GLU A 26 -18.19 -2.03 -3.59
CA GLU A 26 -18.48 -2.59 -4.92
C GLU A 26 -17.95 -1.72 -6.08
N ARG A 27 -16.85 -1.01 -5.83
CA ARG A 27 -16.23 -0.08 -6.79
C ARG A 27 -15.19 -0.79 -7.62
N VAL A 28 -15.25 -0.57 -8.93
CA VAL A 28 -14.14 -0.90 -9.84
C VAL A 28 -12.98 0.05 -9.55
N PHE A 29 -11.76 -0.49 -9.49
CA PHE A 29 -10.55 0.28 -9.25
C PHE A 29 -9.45 -0.10 -10.23
N LYS A 30 -8.51 0.82 -10.41
CA LYS A 30 -7.22 0.62 -11.09
C LYS A 30 -6.11 0.67 -10.06
N ALA A 31 -4.92 0.21 -10.46
CA ALA A 31 -3.76 0.23 -9.56
C ALA A 31 -3.39 1.66 -9.09
N HIS A 32 -3.61 2.69 -9.91
CA HIS A 32 -3.46 4.09 -9.51
C HIS A 32 -4.36 4.47 -8.32
N ASP A 33 -5.58 3.95 -8.25
CA ASP A 33 -6.53 4.24 -7.17
C ASP A 33 -6.03 3.65 -5.83
N ILE A 34 -5.38 2.48 -5.88
CA ILE A 34 -4.74 1.87 -4.70
C ILE A 34 -3.58 2.74 -4.21
N SER A 35 -2.73 3.22 -5.13
CA SER A 35 -1.63 4.13 -4.79
C SER A 35 -2.16 5.43 -4.15
N LEU A 36 -3.30 5.94 -4.64
CA LEU A 36 -3.95 7.12 -4.06
C LEU A 36 -4.47 6.84 -2.65
N SER A 37 -5.13 5.70 -2.41
CA SER A 37 -5.56 5.32 -1.05
C SER A 37 -4.38 5.21 -0.09
N LEU A 38 -3.28 4.58 -0.49
CA LEU A 38 -2.06 4.50 0.34
C LEU A 38 -1.48 5.89 0.64
N HIS A 39 -1.53 6.81 -0.33
CA HIS A 39 -1.11 8.20 -0.12
C HIS A 39 -2.00 8.92 0.90
N VAL A 40 -3.32 8.73 0.84
CA VAL A 40 -4.26 9.28 1.82
C VAL A 40 -4.00 8.71 3.22
N MET A 41 -3.80 7.39 3.34
CA MET A 41 -3.47 6.73 4.60
C MET A 41 -2.17 7.29 5.21
N LYS A 42 -1.14 7.52 4.39
CA LYS A 42 0.12 8.15 4.80
C LYS A 42 -0.10 9.56 5.38
N LEU A 43 -0.96 10.37 4.74
CA LEU A 43 -1.25 11.73 5.20
C LEU A 43 -2.13 11.77 6.46
N GLY A 44 -2.93 10.73 6.69
CA GLY A 44 -3.83 10.61 7.83
C GLY A 44 -3.17 10.21 9.15
N THR A 45 -1.87 9.95 9.17
CA THR A 45 -1.14 9.49 10.37
C THR A 45 0.09 10.34 10.67
N ASN A 46 0.47 10.41 11.95
CA ASN A 46 1.74 10.98 12.41
C ASN A 46 2.80 9.92 12.68
N ASP A 47 2.47 8.63 12.53
CA ASP A 47 3.40 7.51 12.70
C ASP A 47 4.39 7.44 11.52
N GLU A 48 5.68 7.69 11.81
CA GLU A 48 6.74 7.74 10.81
C GLU A 48 7.03 6.35 10.20
N GLU A 49 6.97 5.28 11.00
CA GLU A 49 7.16 3.91 10.52
C GLU A 49 6.04 3.53 9.54
N PHE A 50 4.79 3.85 9.91
CA PHE A 50 3.64 3.61 9.02
C PHE A 50 3.73 4.40 7.72
N ARG A 51 4.21 5.65 7.77
CA ARG A 51 4.43 6.47 6.57
C ARG A 51 5.48 5.86 5.66
N HIS A 52 6.55 5.29 6.20
CA HIS A 52 7.55 4.55 5.43
C HIS A 52 6.99 3.27 4.80
N LEU A 53 6.14 2.54 5.53
CA LEU A 53 5.45 1.36 4.99
C LEU A 53 4.53 1.73 3.81
N CYS A 54 3.80 2.85 3.90
CA CYS A 54 2.99 3.36 2.79
C CYS A 54 3.87 3.68 1.56
N ASP A 55 5.02 4.33 1.77
CA ASP A 55 5.95 4.66 0.68
C ASP A 55 6.54 3.40 0.04
N ALA A 56 6.90 2.39 0.84
CA ALA A 56 7.40 1.11 0.35
C ALA A 56 6.31 0.34 -0.43
N ALA A 57 5.06 0.34 0.04
CA ALA A 57 3.94 -0.30 -0.64
C ALA A 57 3.63 0.37 -1.99
N MET A 58 3.68 1.71 -2.06
CA MET A 58 3.52 2.44 -3.32
C MET A 58 4.64 2.13 -4.32
N ARG A 59 5.89 2.00 -3.87
CA ARG A 59 7.02 1.59 -4.74
C ARG A 59 6.83 0.18 -5.26
N LEU A 60 6.45 -0.76 -4.39
CA LEU A 60 6.17 -2.14 -4.80
C LEU A 60 5.05 -2.19 -5.85
N LEU A 61 3.97 -1.41 -5.68
CA LEU A 61 2.91 -1.33 -6.68
C LEU A 61 3.42 -0.79 -8.02
N ALA A 62 4.25 0.25 -8.00
CA ALA A 62 4.84 0.79 -9.23
C ALA A 62 5.73 -0.26 -9.93
N ASP A 63 6.57 -0.96 -9.18
CA ASP A 63 7.45 -2.01 -9.70
C ASP A 63 6.67 -3.17 -10.34
N LEU A 64 5.49 -3.51 -9.81
CA LEU A 64 4.63 -4.55 -10.37
C LEU A 64 3.85 -4.13 -11.62
N MET A 65 3.73 -2.82 -11.87
CA MET A 65 3.01 -2.25 -13.02
C MET A 65 3.91 -1.97 -14.22
N HIS A 66 5.23 -2.02 -14.05
CA HIS A 66 6.23 -1.87 -15.09
C HIS A 66 6.65 -3.21 -15.68
#